data_AF-A0A292SSX8-F1
#
_entry.id   AF-A0A292SSX8-F1
#
_cell.length_a   1.000
_cell.length_b   1.000
_cell.length_c   1.000
_cell.angle_alpha   90.00
_cell.angle_beta   90.00
_cell.angle_gamma   90.00
#
_symmetry.space_group_name_H-M   'P 1'
#
loop_
_entity.id
_entity.type
_entity.pdbx_description
1 polymer ?
#
loop_
_entity_poly.entity_id
_entity_poly.type
_entity_poly.pdbx_seq_one_letter_code
_entity_poly.pdbx_strand_id
1 'polypeptide(L)'
;MRHCCQVNPDDVYYLRENNLFSSRKLSIGFCPICSKPVCELVEWRFDGIMHKTSVSGIKANDLMIKHKDEIVYSLREYNYSKIKSKPFGWIFGINKSVKSGNGEKIKQYASDFYGNKELIKSF
;
A
#
# COMPACT_ATOMS: atom_id res chain seq x y z
N MET A 1 20.18 24.08 11.57
CA MET A 1 19.41 22.90 11.14
C MET A 1 18.03 22.93 11.79
N ARG A 2 17.04 23.67 11.25
CA ARG A 2 15.70 23.78 11.87
C ARG A 2 14.56 23.16 11.04
N HIS A 3 14.80 22.76 9.79
CA HIS A 3 13.73 22.28 8.90
C HIS A 3 13.60 20.74 8.82
N CYS A 4 14.66 19.97 9.06
CA CYS A 4 14.60 18.49 9.05
C CYS A 4 14.05 17.88 10.36
N CYS A 5 13.33 18.66 11.17
CA CYS A 5 12.88 18.24 12.50
C CYS A 5 11.47 17.62 12.47
N GLN A 6 10.67 17.95 11.46
CA GLN A 6 9.34 17.39 11.25
C GLN A 6 9.42 16.33 10.15
N VAL A 7 9.10 15.09 10.52
CA VAL A 7 8.99 13.97 9.59
C VAL A 7 7.55 13.90 9.13
N ASN A 8 7.30 14.22 7.85
CA ASN A 8 6.07 13.84 7.19
C ASN A 8 6.35 12.51 6.47
N PRO A 9 5.86 11.37 6.99
CA PRO A 9 6.24 10.07 6.46
C PRO A 9 5.55 9.78 5.12
N ASP A 10 6.33 9.41 4.13
CA ASP A 10 5.83 8.89 2.84
C ASP A 10 5.40 7.43 2.98
N ASP A 11 6.15 6.65 3.76
CA ASP A 11 5.78 5.28 4.13
C ASP A 11 6.20 5.00 5.58
N VAL A 12 5.55 3.99 6.16
CA VAL A 12 5.75 3.55 7.52
C VAL A 12 5.97 2.05 7.51
N TYR A 13 7.13 1.62 7.95
CA TYR A 13 7.44 0.21 8.17
C TYR A 13 7.19 -0.19 9.62
N TYR A 14 6.55 -1.33 9.79
CA TYR A 14 6.40 -1.97 11.09
C TYR A 14 7.48 -3.04 11.22
N LEU A 15 8.30 -2.90 12.26
CA LEU A 15 9.43 -3.78 12.51
C LEU A 15 9.03 -4.90 13.48
N ARG A 16 9.75 -6.01 13.42
CA ARG A 16 9.60 -7.12 14.35
C ARG A 16 9.93 -6.67 15.77
N GLU A 17 9.11 -7.10 16.71
CA GLU A 17 9.37 -6.98 18.15
C GLU A 17 10.68 -7.67 18.53
N ASN A 18 11.27 -7.21 19.62
CA ASN A 18 12.46 -7.83 20.20
C ASN A 18 12.34 -7.85 21.72
N ASN A 19 13.35 -8.43 22.40
CA ASN A 19 13.33 -8.60 23.85
C ASN A 19 13.20 -7.28 24.64
N LEU A 20 13.46 -6.12 24.02
CA LEU A 20 13.42 -4.82 24.66
C LEU A 20 12.16 -4.02 24.30
N PHE A 21 11.61 -4.20 23.10
CA PHE A 21 10.56 -3.36 22.54
C PHE A 21 9.38 -4.19 22.01
N SER A 22 8.18 -3.84 22.46
CA SER A 22 6.89 -4.45 22.12
C SER A 22 6.24 -3.81 20.88
N SER A 23 6.65 -2.61 20.47
CA SER A 23 6.16 -2.02 19.23
C SER A 23 7.23 -1.15 18.61
N ARG A 24 7.52 -1.35 17.33
CA ARG A 24 8.62 -0.69 16.64
C ARG A 24 8.15 -0.24 15.27
N LYS A 25 8.27 1.06 15.02
CA LYS A 25 7.80 1.72 13.80
C LYS A 25 8.92 2.56 13.22
N LEU A 26 9.23 2.33 11.95
CA LEU A 26 10.20 3.09 11.18
C LEU A 26 9.46 3.90 10.11
N SER A 27 9.45 5.21 10.28
CA SER A 27 8.86 6.18 9.36
C SER A 27 9.94 6.72 8.43
N ILE A 28 9.70 6.69 7.12
CA ILE A 28 10.61 7.26 6.13
C ILE A 28 9.90 8.36 5.34
N GLY A 29 10.66 9.37 4.90
CA GLY A 29 10.14 10.40 4.00
C GLY A 29 11.21 11.39 3.59
N PHE A 30 10.78 12.51 3.01
CA PHE A 30 11.66 13.61 2.63
C PHE A 30 11.26 14.90 3.33
N CYS A 31 12.27 15.72 3.68
CA CYS A 31 12.00 17.05 4.22
C CYS A 31 11.37 17.92 3.12
N PRO A 32 10.23 18.59 3.37
CA PRO A 32 9.53 19.39 2.36
C PRO A 32 10.30 20.63 1.90
N ILE A 33 11.32 21.07 2.66
CA ILE A 33 12.08 22.30 2.39
C ILE A 33 13.38 22.02 1.63
N CYS A 34 14.11 20.98 2.01
CA CYS A 34 15.43 20.69 1.46
C CYS A 34 15.51 19.35 0.70
N SER A 35 14.40 18.61 0.63
CA SER A 35 14.28 17.31 -0.02
C SER A 35 15.30 16.26 0.45
N LYS A 36 15.92 16.47 1.62
CA LYS A 36 16.80 15.47 2.23
C LYS A 36 15.99 14.32 2.80
N PRO A 37 16.48 13.09 2.72
CA PRO A 37 15.84 11.95 3.36
C PRO A 37 15.78 12.18 4.86
N VAL A 38 14.63 11.85 5.45
CA VAL A 38 14.38 11.87 6.89
C VAL A 38 13.85 10.51 7.30
N CYS A 39 14.31 10.03 8.46
CA CYS A 39 13.86 8.76 9.00
C CYS A 39 13.64 8.91 10.50
N GLU A 40 12.56 8.33 10.99
CA GLU A 40 12.19 8.34 12.39
C GLU A 40 11.84 6.94 12.87
N LEU A 41 12.58 6.46 13.85
CA LEU A 41 12.35 5.21 14.54
C LEU A 41 11.66 5.51 15.88
N VAL A 42 10.47 4.94 16.07
CA VAL A 42 9.70 4.99 17.32
C VAL A 42 9.59 3.58 17.86
N GLU A 43 10.07 3.39 19.09
CA GLU A 43 10.12 2.09 19.76
C GLU A 43 9.47 2.21 21.13
N TRP A 44 8.52 1.34 21.41
CA TRP A 44 7.84 1.24 22.69
C TRP A 44 8.39 0.04 23.45
N ARG A 45 8.81 0.27 24.68
CA ARG A 45 9.15 -0.78 25.62
C ARG A 45 7.89 -1.36 26.26
N PHE A 46 8.03 -2.54 26.86
CA PHE A 46 6.95 -3.21 27.59
C PHE A 46 6.44 -2.42 28.80
N ASP A 47 7.27 -1.55 29.38
CA ASP A 47 6.95 -0.66 30.50
C ASP A 47 6.24 0.64 30.04
N GLY A 48 5.95 0.76 28.75
CA GLY A 48 5.30 1.93 28.16
C GLY A 48 6.24 3.11 27.88
N ILE A 49 7.56 2.95 28.09
CA ILE A 49 8.53 3.99 27.75
C ILE A 49 8.72 4.03 26.23
N MET A 50 8.49 5.21 25.65
CA MET A 50 8.71 5.48 24.23
C MET A 50 10.12 6.02 23.99
N HIS A 51 10.84 5.36 23.10
CA HIS A 51 12.11 5.81 22.54
C HIS A 51 11.87 6.32 21.12
N LYS A 52 12.36 7.53 20.84
CA LYS A 52 12.23 8.17 19.52
C LYS A 52 13.58 8.64 19.03
N THR A 53 13.97 8.17 17.85
CA THR A 53 15.20 8.55 17.17
C THR A 53 14.86 9.13 15.80
N SER A 54 15.16 10.41 15.58
CA SER A 54 14.92 11.09 14.29
C SER A 54 16.25 11.52 13.69
N VAL A 55 16.49 11.12 12.44
CA VAL A 55 17.73 11.37 11.69
C VAL A 55 17.43 11.89 10.29
N SER A 56 18.41 12.55 9.66
CA SER A 56 18.28 13.09 8.31
C SER A 56 19.56 12.89 7.48
N GLY A 57 19.43 12.95 6.15
CA GLY A 57 20.54 12.76 5.22
C GLY A 57 21.06 11.32 5.22
N ILE A 58 22.38 11.16 5.13
CA ILE A 58 23.04 9.84 5.07
C ILE A 58 22.65 8.96 6.27
N LYS A 59 22.56 9.55 7.47
CA LYS A 59 22.16 8.84 8.69
C LYS A 59 20.75 8.23 8.60
N ALA A 60 19.84 8.83 7.83
CA ALA A 60 18.52 8.27 7.61
C ALA A 60 18.57 7.00 6.77
N ASN A 61 19.43 6.97 5.76
CA ASN A 61 19.66 5.78 4.93
C ASN A 61 20.33 4.67 5.75
N ASP A 62 21.34 5.02 6.54
CA ASP A 62 22.04 4.04 7.39
C ASP A 62 21.08 3.37 8.40
N LEU A 63 20.19 4.16 9.01
CA LEU A 63 19.19 3.66 9.93
C LEU A 63 18.20 2.72 9.24
N MET A 64 17.75 3.08 8.04
CA MET A 64 16.86 2.23 7.25
C MET A 64 17.52 0.90 6.85
N ILE A 65 18.77 0.96 6.38
CA ILE A 65 19.53 -0.25 5.99
C ILE A 65 19.73 -1.16 7.19
N LYS A 66 20.07 -0.59 8.35
CA LYS A 66 20.27 -1.36 9.60
C LYS A 66 19.02 -2.17 10.00
N HIS A 67 17.83 -1.62 9.79
CA HIS A 67 16.57 -2.24 10.20
C HIS A 67 15.83 -2.95 9.05
N LYS A 68 16.44 -3.07 7.87
CA LYS A 68 15.80 -3.63 6.67
C LYS A 68 15.29 -5.05 6.88
N ASP A 69 16.09 -5.90 7.53
CA ASP A 69 15.75 -7.31 7.76
C ASP A 69 14.71 -7.50 8.90
N GLU A 70 14.41 -6.43 9.64
CA GLU A 70 13.42 -6.44 10.71
C GLU A 70 12.04 -6.02 10.21
N ILE A 71 11.91 -5.55 8.96
CA ILE A 71 10.63 -5.10 8.39
C ILE A 71 9.68 -6.28 8.23
N VAL A 72 8.49 -6.18 8.84
CA VAL A 72 7.42 -7.18 8.70
C VAL A 72 6.47 -6.79 7.57
N TYR A 73 6.05 -5.53 7.53
CA TYR A 73 5.20 -4.98 6.48
C TYR A 73 5.30 -3.45 6.42
N SER A 74 4.95 -2.87 5.28
CA SER A 74 4.75 -1.42 5.14
C SER A 74 3.27 -1.02 5.22
N LEU A 75 2.99 0.17 5.73
CA LEU A 75 1.64 0.72 5.79
C LEU A 75 1.07 0.88 4.37
N ARG A 76 1.92 1.28 3.42
CA ARG A 76 1.56 1.31 2.01
C ARG A 76 1.14 -0.09 1.52
N GLU A 77 1.95 -1.12 1.75
CA GLU A 77 1.62 -2.50 1.37
C GLU A 77 0.29 -2.99 1.98
N TYR A 78 0.09 -2.72 3.27
CA TYR A 78 -1.13 -3.07 3.98
C TYR A 78 -2.37 -2.32 3.45
N ASN A 79 -2.23 -1.04 3.12
CA ASN A 79 -3.28 -0.27 2.47
C ASN A 79 -3.57 -0.80 1.07
N TYR A 80 -2.55 -1.15 0.29
CA TYR A 80 -2.75 -1.81 -1.01
C TYR A 80 -3.41 -3.19 -0.87
N SER A 81 -3.09 -3.98 0.15
CA SER A 81 -3.73 -5.28 0.37
C SER A 81 -5.20 -5.15 0.78
N LYS A 82 -5.55 -4.10 1.55
CA LYS A 82 -6.95 -3.75 1.84
C LYS A 82 -7.70 -3.23 0.61
N ILE A 83 -7.00 -2.53 -0.29
CA ILE A 83 -7.54 -1.95 -1.52
C ILE A 83 -7.39 -2.93 -2.71
N LYS A 84 -6.99 -4.19 -2.50
CA LYS A 84 -7.13 -5.26 -3.50
C LYS A 84 -8.60 -5.67 -3.66
N SER A 85 -9.37 -4.72 -4.16
CA SER A 85 -10.60 -4.88 -4.93
C SER A 85 -10.44 -4.19 -6.29
N LYS A 86 -9.27 -4.31 -6.94
CA LYS A 86 -9.26 -4.30 -8.40
C LYS A 86 -9.55 -5.73 -8.85
N PRO A 87 -10.77 -6.05 -9.33
CA PRO A 87 -11.00 -7.34 -9.97
C PRO A 87 -10.21 -7.34 -11.27
N PHE A 88 -9.05 -7.98 -11.29
CA PHE A 88 -8.51 -8.47 -12.55
C PHE A 88 -9.38 -9.67 -12.96
N GLY A 89 -10.32 -9.39 -13.85
CA GLY A 89 -11.20 -10.39 -14.44
C GLY A 89 -12.46 -9.74 -14.98
N TRP A 90 -12.69 -9.89 -16.27
CA TRP A 90 -14.02 -9.72 -16.84
C TRP A 90 -15.00 -10.59 -16.03
N ILE A 91 -16.10 -10.00 -15.55
CA ILE A 91 -17.16 -10.79 -14.90
C ILE A 91 -17.94 -11.43 -16.05
N PHE A 92 -17.67 -12.71 -16.29
CA PHE A 92 -18.33 -13.48 -17.34
C PHE A 92 -19.79 -13.77 -16.97
N GLY A 93 -20.70 -13.64 -17.95
CA GLY A 93 -21.94 -14.41 -17.94
C GLY A 93 -23.26 -13.65 -17.95
N ILE A 94 -23.39 -12.51 -18.65
CA ILE A 94 -24.73 -11.99 -18.96
C ILE A 94 -25.12 -12.45 -20.37
N ASN A 95 -25.95 -13.49 -20.43
CA ASN A 95 -26.67 -13.86 -21.65
C ASN A 95 -27.81 -12.86 -21.84
N LYS A 96 -27.79 -12.13 -22.96
CA LYS A 96 -28.90 -11.27 -23.37
C LYS A 96 -29.58 -11.87 -24.58
N SER A 97 -30.88 -12.11 -24.48
CA SER A 97 -31.68 -12.42 -25.65
C SER A 97 -31.91 -11.14 -26.44
N VAL A 98 -31.67 -11.21 -27.76
CA VAL A 98 -31.88 -10.12 -28.68
C VAL A 98 -32.82 -10.63 -29.75
N LYS A 99 -34.03 -10.04 -29.81
CA LYS A 99 -34.97 -10.32 -30.90
C LYS A 99 -34.42 -9.73 -32.19
N SER A 100 -34.13 -10.59 -33.15
CA SER A 100 -33.83 -10.21 -34.53
C SER A 100 -35.02 -10.64 -35.39
N GLY A 101 -35.25 -9.98 -36.53
CA GLY A 101 -36.44 -10.20 -37.37
C GLY A 101 -36.70 -11.66 -37.80
N ASN A 102 -35.70 -12.54 -37.67
CA ASN A 102 -35.78 -13.97 -38.00
C ASN A 102 -35.73 -14.90 -36.75
N GLY A 103 -35.91 -14.39 -35.54
CA GLY A 103 -35.93 -15.18 -34.30
C GLY A 103 -35.13 -14.57 -33.15
N GLU A 104 -35.21 -15.20 -31.98
CA GLU A 104 -34.48 -14.79 -30.77
C GLU A 104 -33.05 -15.37 -30.80
N LYS A 105 -32.04 -14.49 -30.75
CA LYS A 105 -30.61 -14.87 -30.70
C LYS A 105 -30.04 -14.57 -29.33
N ILE A 106 -29.19 -15.45 -28.81
CA ILE A 106 -28.58 -15.27 -27.48
C ILE A 106 -27.18 -14.72 -27.67
N LYS A 107 -26.92 -13.50 -27.16
CA LYS A 107 -25.60 -12.89 -27.17
C LYS A 107 -25.01 -12.93 -25.76
N GLN A 108 -23.79 -13.42 -25.64
CA GLN A 108 -23.05 -13.47 -24.39
C GLN A 108 -22.06 -12.30 -24.34
N TYR A 109 -22.19 -11.47 -23.31
CA TYR A 109 -21.32 -10.33 -23.08
C TYR A 109 -20.46 -10.54 -21.83
N ALA A 110 -19.20 -10.13 -21.91
CA ALA A 110 -18.38 -9.88 -20.73
C ALA A 110 -18.54 -8.42 -20.32
N SER A 111 -18.59 -8.17 -19.01
CA SER A 111 -18.64 -6.82 -18.45
C SER A 111 -17.48 -6.63 -17.50
N ASP A 112 -16.82 -5.47 -17.57
CA ASP A 112 -15.90 -5.03 -16.53
C ASP A 112 -16.66 -4.29 -15.41
N PHE A 113 -15.92 -3.94 -14.35
CA PHE A 113 -16.45 -3.19 -13.20
C PHE A 113 -16.79 -1.73 -13.54
N TYR A 114 -16.29 -1.23 -14.67
CA TYR A 114 -16.55 0.13 -15.16
C TYR A 114 -17.76 0.19 -16.12
N GLY A 115 -18.44 -0.95 -16.35
CA GLY A 115 -19.63 -1.05 -17.18
C GLY A 115 -19.35 -1.19 -18.68
N ASN A 116 -18.08 -1.30 -19.08
CA ASN A 116 -17.70 -1.60 -20.45
C ASN A 116 -18.07 -3.04 -20.78
N LYS A 117 -18.63 -3.26 -21.97
CA LYS A 117 -19.15 -4.56 -22.42
C LYS A 117 -18.51 -4.97 -23.72
N GLU A 118 -18.07 -6.23 -23.79
CA GLU A 118 -17.54 -6.83 -25.00
C GLU A 118 -18.35 -8.08 -25.37
N LEU A 119 -18.69 -8.22 -26.65
CA LEU A 119 -19.42 -9.37 -27.16
C LEU A 119 -18.46 -10.54 -27.33
N ILE A 120 -18.68 -11.62 -26.58
CA ILE A 120 -17.83 -12.81 -26.65
C ILE A 120 -18.37 -13.82 -27.65
N LYS A 121 -19.69 -14.05 -27.63
CA LYS A 121 -20.30 -15.15 -28.38
C LYS A 121 -21.74 -14.83 -28.76
N SER A 122 -22.15 -15.30 -29.94
CA SER A 122 -23.54 -15.28 -30.40
C SER A 122 -24.00 -16.69 -30.73
N PHE A 123 -25.16 -17.07 -30.21
CA PHE A 123 -25.89 -18.30 -30.52
C PHE A 123 -27.14 -17.96 -31.33
#